data_AF-A0A7R9E8E6-F1
#
_entry.id   AF-A0A7R9E8E6-F1
#
_cell.length_a   1.000
_cell.length_b   1.000
_cell.length_c   1.000
_cell.angle_alpha   90.00
_cell.angle_beta   90.00
_cell.angle_gamma   90.00
#
_symmetry.space_group_name_H-M   'P 1'
#
loop_
_entity.id
_entity.type
_entity.pdbx_description
1 polymer ?
#
loop_
_entity_poly.entity_id
_entity_poly.type
_entity_poly.pdbx_seq_one_letter_code
_entity_poly.pdbx_strand_id
1 'polypeptide(L)'
;MSTSRLSETVCSLKGDKRIPYLYAGRYISGLSVGVTTAINPIYVDEIAEDEVRGTLGIYVELMITVGILWSFIVGSYSPYIWFSISSAVIPVIFFGAFMFMPESPIHLLAAGRDTKAEEALKWLREVMSLRLSGELVGMALLVSWFRALDMCGESAYKDSIARLVS
;
A
#
# COMPACT_ATOMS: atom_id res chain seq x y z
N MET A 1 11.18 -35.13 -35.26
CA MET A 1 12.29 -35.03 -34.28
C MET A 1 12.16 -33.84 -33.30
N SER A 2 11.10 -33.01 -33.40
CA SER A 2 10.81 -31.89 -32.46
C SER A 2 9.72 -32.22 -31.43
N THR A 3 8.82 -33.18 -31.74
CA THR A 3 7.65 -33.51 -30.91
C THR A 3 7.93 -34.41 -29.70
N SER A 4 8.96 -35.27 -29.74
CA SER A 4 9.31 -36.15 -28.62
C SER A 4 9.92 -35.39 -27.43
N ARG A 5 10.76 -34.38 -27.70
CA ARG A 5 11.37 -33.50 -26.69
C ARG A 5 10.35 -32.62 -25.94
N LEU A 6 9.25 -32.25 -26.61
CA LEU A 6 8.14 -31.53 -25.98
C LEU A 6 7.37 -32.42 -24.99
N SER A 7 7.21 -33.71 -25.28
CA SER A 7 6.56 -34.63 -24.32
C SER A 7 7.44 -34.89 -23.09
N GLU A 8 8.77 -34.98 -23.25
CA GLU A 8 9.72 -35.20 -22.16
C GLU A 8 9.82 -33.98 -21.22
N THR A 9 9.78 -32.75 -21.76
CA THR A 9 9.76 -31.52 -20.97
C THR A 9 8.44 -31.32 -20.20
N VAL A 10 7.30 -31.68 -20.81
CA VAL A 10 6.00 -31.65 -20.12
C VAL A 10 5.89 -32.72 -19.03
N CYS A 11 6.49 -33.90 -19.22
CA CYS A 11 6.54 -34.93 -18.18
C CYS A 11 7.46 -34.55 -17.01
N SER A 12 8.57 -33.84 -17.29
CA SER A 12 9.46 -33.28 -16.26
C SER A 12 8.76 -32.21 -15.39
N LEU A 13 7.91 -31.38 -16.00
CA LEU A 13 7.07 -30.40 -15.27
C LEU A 13 5.98 -31.04 -14.41
N LYS A 14 5.58 -32.29 -14.69
CA LYS A 14 4.53 -33.00 -13.96
C LYS A 14 5.00 -33.59 -12.62
N GLY A 15 6.32 -33.70 -12.43
CA GLY A 15 6.94 -34.25 -11.22
C GLY A 15 7.24 -33.23 -10.12
N ASP A 16 7.30 -31.94 -10.44
CA ASP A 16 7.65 -30.90 -9.48
C ASP A 16 6.42 -30.36 -8.76
N LYS A 17 6.13 -30.92 -7.58
CA LYS A 17 5.06 -30.45 -6.68
C LYS A 17 5.15 -28.94 -6.39
N ARG A 18 6.33 -28.32 -6.50
CA ARG A 18 6.57 -26.91 -6.15
C ARG A 18 5.92 -25.91 -7.11
N ILE A 19 5.80 -26.26 -8.39
CA ILE A 19 5.27 -25.37 -9.43
C ILE A 19 3.79 -25.03 -9.20
N PRO A 20 2.88 -25.99 -8.97
CA PRO A 20 1.48 -25.67 -8.67
C PRO A 20 1.31 -24.89 -7.37
N TYR A 21 2.16 -25.10 -6.34
CA TYR A 21 2.11 -24.28 -5.12
C TYR A 21 2.51 -22.82 -5.38
N LEU A 22 3.49 -22.57 -6.26
CA LEU A 22 3.86 -21.20 -6.65
C LEU A 22 2.73 -20.50 -7.41
N TYR A 23 2.07 -21.21 -8.34
CA TYR A 23 0.92 -20.66 -9.06
C TYR A 23 -0.27 -20.40 -8.13
N ALA A 24 -0.59 -21.33 -7.23
CA ALA A 24 -1.64 -21.16 -6.23
C ALA A 24 -1.35 -19.97 -5.31
N GLY A 25 -0.12 -19.84 -4.81
CA GLY A 25 0.30 -18.71 -3.97
C GLY A 25 0.18 -17.37 -4.69
N ARG A 26 0.60 -17.29 -5.96
CA ARG A 26 0.44 -16.08 -6.79
C ARG A 26 -1.01 -15.72 -7.00
N TYR A 27 -1.87 -16.70 -7.29
CA TYR A 27 -3.29 -16.48 -7.49
C TYR A 27 -3.97 -15.93 -6.23
N ILE A 28 -3.72 -16.57 -5.07
CA ILE A 28 -4.28 -16.14 -3.79
C ILE A 28 -3.77 -14.74 -3.41
N SER A 29 -2.47 -14.48 -3.54
CA SER A 29 -1.89 -13.17 -3.24
C SER A 29 -2.42 -12.05 -4.13
N GLY A 30 -2.66 -12.34 -5.41
CA GLY A 30 -3.26 -11.37 -6.34
C GLY A 30 -4.70 -11.05 -5.98
N LEU A 31 -5.49 -12.07 -5.64
CA LEU A 31 -6.88 -11.88 -5.19
C LEU A 31 -6.95 -11.06 -3.90
N SER A 32 -6.12 -11.36 -2.90
CA SER A 32 -6.12 -10.62 -1.64
C SER A 32 -5.76 -9.16 -1.83
N VAL A 33 -4.75 -8.86 -2.65
CA VAL A 33 -4.34 -7.49 -2.94
C VAL A 33 -5.45 -6.76 -3.70
N GLY A 34 -6.05 -7.38 -4.72
CA GLY A 34 -7.14 -6.76 -5.49
C GLY A 34 -8.35 -6.38 -4.64
N VAL A 35 -8.78 -7.26 -3.75
CA VAL A 35 -9.90 -6.98 -2.83
C VAL A 35 -9.55 -5.86 -1.85
N THR A 36 -8.34 -5.89 -1.28
CA THR A 36 -7.89 -4.88 -0.30
C THR A 36 -7.78 -3.50 -0.95
N THR A 37 -7.20 -3.41 -2.16
CA THR A 37 -7.05 -2.14 -2.89
C THR A 37 -8.39 -1.53 -3.30
N ALA A 38 -9.44 -2.34 -3.52
CA ALA A 38 -10.78 -1.82 -3.80
C ALA A 38 -11.51 -1.34 -2.53
N ILE A 39 -11.37 -2.06 -1.41
CA ILE A 39 -12.03 -1.73 -0.14
C ILE A 39 -11.41 -0.49 0.52
N ASN A 40 -10.09 -0.33 0.44
CA ASN A 40 -9.37 0.75 1.12
C ASN A 40 -9.87 2.16 0.76
N PRO A 41 -9.99 2.55 -0.53
CA PRO A 41 -10.52 3.86 -0.89
C PRO A 41 -12.00 3.98 -0.51
N ILE A 42 -12.81 2.92 -0.61
CA ILE A 42 -14.23 2.95 -0.20
C ILE A 42 -14.35 3.25 1.30
N TYR A 43 -13.55 2.59 2.12
CA TYR A 43 -13.54 2.83 3.58
C TYR A 43 -13.14 4.27 3.92
N VAL A 44 -12.10 4.79 3.27
CA VAL A 44 -11.69 6.19 3.42
C VAL A 44 -12.79 7.13 2.95
N ASP A 45 -13.46 6.81 1.86
CA ASP A 45 -14.51 7.60 1.23
C ASP A 45 -15.80 7.68 2.07
N GLU A 46 -16.08 6.65 2.88
CA GLU A 46 -17.20 6.62 3.83
C GLU A 46 -16.93 7.43 5.11
N ILE A 47 -15.66 7.64 5.46
CA ILE A 47 -15.23 8.27 6.71
C ILE A 47 -14.79 9.72 6.48
N ALA A 48 -14.38 10.07 5.26
CA ALA A 48 -13.89 11.38 4.90
C ALA A 48 -15.01 12.39 4.61
N GLU A 49 -14.87 13.59 5.15
CA GLU A 49 -15.69 14.77 4.81
C GLU A 49 -15.23 15.35 3.45
N ASP A 50 -16.12 15.97 2.67
CA ASP A 50 -15.90 16.28 1.24
C ASP A 50 -14.64 17.11 0.93
N GLU A 51 -14.12 17.88 1.89
CA GLU A 51 -12.91 18.70 1.73
C GLU A 51 -11.59 17.93 1.84
N VAL A 52 -11.58 16.75 2.49
CA VAL A 52 -10.34 16.00 2.81
C VAL A 52 -10.19 14.69 2.04
N ARG A 53 -11.19 14.29 1.25
CA ARG A 53 -11.18 13.04 0.44
C ARG A 53 -9.96 12.95 -0.47
N GLY A 54 -9.57 14.06 -1.11
CA GLY A 54 -8.39 14.11 -1.98
C GLY A 54 -7.06 13.92 -1.22
N THR A 55 -6.95 14.50 -0.03
CA THR A 55 -5.76 14.41 0.83
C THR A 55 -5.54 13.00 1.36
N LEU A 56 -6.60 12.37 1.86
CA LEU A 56 -6.55 11.02 2.42
C LEU A 56 -6.21 9.98 1.35
N GLY A 57 -6.74 10.14 0.12
CA GLY A 57 -6.39 9.29 -1.02
C GLY A 57 -4.91 9.35 -1.38
N ILE A 58 -4.32 10.55 -1.41
CA ILE A 58 -2.89 10.74 -1.68
C ILE A 58 -2.04 10.11 -0.57
N TYR A 59 -2.46 10.20 0.69
CA TYR A 59 -1.72 9.60 1.81
C TYR A 59 -1.64 8.06 1.72
N VAL A 60 -2.76 7.43 1.33
CA VAL A 60 -2.81 5.98 1.10
C VAL A 60 -1.88 5.57 -0.05
N GLU A 61 -1.93 6.29 -1.17
CA GLU A 61 -1.06 6.03 -2.33
C GLU A 61 0.42 6.26 -2.00
N LEU A 62 0.74 7.29 -1.21
CA LEU A 62 2.09 7.53 -0.72
C LEU A 62 2.60 6.38 0.14
N MET A 63 1.78 5.83 1.03
CA MET A 63 2.19 4.65 1.81
C MET A 63 2.45 3.42 0.94
N ILE A 64 1.68 3.24 -0.14
CA ILE A 64 1.91 2.16 -1.12
C ILE A 64 3.26 2.35 -1.80
N THR A 65 3.55 3.56 -2.31
CA THR A 65 4.82 3.85 -3.00
C THR A 65 6.04 3.72 -2.07
N VAL A 66 5.93 4.16 -0.81
CA VAL A 66 6.96 3.96 0.21
C VAL A 66 7.18 2.47 0.52
N GLY A 67 6.11 1.67 0.60
CA GLY A 67 6.21 0.22 0.79
C GLY A 67 6.92 -0.49 -0.38
N ILE A 68 6.70 -0.04 -1.61
CA ILE A 68 7.40 -0.54 -2.81
C ILE A 68 8.88 -0.17 -2.75
N LEU A 69 9.21 1.08 -2.41
CA LEU A 69 10.59 1.53 -2.24
C LEU A 69 11.33 0.72 -1.16
N TRP A 70 10.67 0.52 -0.01
CA TRP A 70 11.16 -0.35 1.06
C TRP A 70 11.44 -1.76 0.55
N SER A 71 10.54 -2.29 -0.27
CA SER A 71 10.68 -3.64 -0.83
C SER A 71 11.91 -3.77 -1.73
N PHE A 72 12.22 -2.75 -2.52
CA PHE A 72 13.44 -2.75 -3.35
C PHE A 72 14.72 -2.66 -2.52
N ILE A 73 14.72 -1.84 -1.47
CA ILE A 73 15.88 -1.72 -0.57
C ILE A 73 16.14 -3.06 0.12
N VAL A 74 15.14 -3.60 0.83
CA VAL A 74 15.31 -4.87 1.57
C VAL A 74 15.60 -6.03 0.62
N GLY A 75 14.99 -6.05 -0.57
CA GLY A 75 15.24 -7.05 -1.60
C GLY A 75 16.69 -7.04 -2.13
N SER A 76 17.36 -5.89 -2.10
CA SER A 76 18.77 -5.78 -2.52
C SER A 76 19.77 -6.21 -1.46
N TYR A 77 19.42 -6.11 -0.16
CA TYR A 77 20.35 -6.35 0.94
C TYR A 77 20.14 -7.68 1.68
N SER A 78 18.98 -8.35 1.56
CA SER A 78 18.63 -9.50 2.39
C SER A 78 18.25 -10.78 1.62
N PRO A 79 18.50 -11.97 2.20
CA PRO A 79 17.96 -13.24 1.69
C PRO A 79 16.42 -13.21 1.63
N TYR A 80 15.84 -13.87 0.63
CA TYR A 80 14.39 -13.94 0.36
C TYR A 80 13.52 -14.23 1.60
N ILE A 81 14.03 -15.01 2.57
CA ILE A 81 13.33 -15.37 3.81
C ILE A 81 13.13 -14.15 4.72
N TRP A 82 14.16 -13.32 4.90
CA TRP A 82 14.09 -12.12 5.76
C TRP A 82 13.23 -11.02 5.12
N PHE A 83 13.23 -10.95 3.79
CA PHE A 83 12.30 -10.10 3.04
C PHE A 83 10.84 -10.53 3.27
N SER A 84 10.55 -11.84 3.23
CA SER A 84 9.19 -12.33 3.43
C SER A 84 8.69 -12.17 4.87
N ILE A 85 9.59 -12.25 5.87
CA ILE A 85 9.23 -12.03 7.28
C ILE A 85 8.97 -10.54 7.53
N SER A 86 9.86 -9.66 7.06
CA SER A 86 9.71 -8.21 7.28
C SER A 86 8.45 -7.63 6.62
N SER A 87 8.12 -8.10 5.41
CA SER A 87 6.89 -7.72 4.72
C SER A 87 5.61 -8.28 5.35
N ALA A 88 5.69 -9.36 6.14
CA ALA A 88 4.53 -9.90 6.87
C ALA A 88 4.29 -9.21 8.21
N VAL A 89 5.33 -8.68 8.86
CA VAL A 89 5.21 -7.99 10.16
C VAL A 89 4.41 -6.68 10.03
N ILE A 90 4.66 -5.91 8.98
CA ILE A 90 3.99 -4.62 8.73
C ILE A 90 2.45 -4.76 8.65
N PRO A 91 1.86 -5.65 7.82
CA PRO A 91 0.42 -5.83 7.76
C PRO A 91 -0.17 -6.44 9.03
N VAL A 92 0.58 -7.25 9.80
CA VAL A 92 0.10 -7.78 11.09
C VAL A 92 -0.07 -6.67 12.12
N ILE A 93 0.88 -5.73 12.17
CA ILE A 93 0.77 -4.54 13.04
C ILE A 93 -0.41 -3.68 12.60
N PHE A 94 -0.57 -3.47 11.29
CA PHE A 94 -1.71 -2.74 10.73
C PHE A 94 -3.04 -3.39 11.10
N PHE A 95 -3.15 -4.71 10.95
CA PHE A 95 -4.35 -5.47 11.33
C PHE A 95 -4.67 -5.33 12.82
N GLY A 96 -3.65 -5.35 13.68
CA GLY A 96 -3.81 -5.10 15.11
C GLY A 96 -4.33 -3.69 15.41
N ALA A 97 -3.81 -2.68 14.70
CA ALA A 97 -4.27 -1.29 14.85
C ALA A 97 -5.72 -1.10 14.34
N PHE A 98 -6.11 -1.79 13.27
CA PHE A 98 -7.48 -1.76 12.74
C PHE A 98 -8.51 -2.30 13.73
N MET A 99 -8.13 -3.22 14.62
CA MET A 99 -9.03 -3.75 15.65
C MET A 99 -9.44 -2.69 16.70
N PHE A 100 -8.67 -1.60 16.83
CA PHE A 100 -8.99 -0.47 17.70
C PHE A 100 -9.75 0.67 16.98
N MET A 101 -9.87 0.60 15.65
CA MET A 101 -10.55 1.61 14.86
C MET A 101 -12.06 1.31 14.82
N PRO A 102 -12.95 2.26 15.20
CA PRO A 102 -14.38 2.03 15.15
C PRO A 102 -14.86 1.82 13.72
N GLU A 103 -15.87 0.97 13.55
CA GLU A 103 -16.45 0.67 12.24
C GLU A 103 -17.14 1.90 11.62
N SER A 104 -17.25 1.89 10.29
CA SER A 104 -17.90 2.95 9.51
C SER A 104 -19.32 3.24 10.05
N PRO A 105 -19.68 4.49 10.36
CA PRO A 105 -20.98 4.85 10.92
C PRO A 105 -22.14 4.53 9.99
N ILE A 106 -21.92 4.51 8.66
CA ILE A 106 -22.93 4.09 7.68
C ILE A 106 -23.21 2.59 7.80
N HIS A 107 -22.19 1.77 8.04
CA HIS A 107 -22.36 0.33 8.28
C HIS A 107 -23.14 0.06 9.57
N LEU A 108 -22.86 0.83 10.63
CA LEU A 108 -23.57 0.74 11.91
C LEU A 108 -25.04 1.18 11.83
N LEU A 109 -25.33 2.21 11.02
CA LEU A 109 -26.70 2.65 10.73
C LEU A 109 -27.46 1.61 9.89
N ALA A 110 -26.82 1.03 8.87
CA ALA A 110 -27.43 -0.05 8.08
C ALA A 110 -27.70 -1.32 8.91
N ALA A 111 -26.90 -1.55 9.97
CA ALA A 111 -27.08 -2.66 10.92
C ALA A 111 -28.09 -2.36 12.05
N GLY A 112 -28.73 -1.19 12.08
CA GLY A 112 -29.76 -0.81 13.05
C GLY A 112 -29.25 -0.59 14.47
N ARG A 113 -27.97 -0.20 14.64
CA ARG A 113 -27.34 0.03 15.95
C ARG A 113 -27.06 1.51 16.19
N ASP A 114 -28.11 2.30 16.31
CA ASP A 114 -28.07 3.77 16.37
C ASP A 114 -27.18 4.33 17.50
N THR A 115 -27.17 3.69 18.67
CA THR A 115 -26.36 4.15 19.81
C THR A 115 -24.86 4.02 19.57
N LYS A 116 -24.42 2.97 18.86
CA LYS A 116 -23.00 2.79 18.51
C LYS A 116 -22.59 3.67 17.35
N ALA A 117 -23.52 3.98 16.44
CA ALA A 117 -23.29 4.93 15.37
C ALA A 117 -23.03 6.35 15.93
N GLU A 118 -23.80 6.80 16.93
CA GLU A 118 -23.58 8.11 17.55
C GLU A 118 -22.23 8.22 18.27
N GLU A 119 -21.81 7.17 19.00
CA GLU A 119 -20.49 7.13 19.67
C GLU A 119 -19.34 7.17 18.66
N ALA A 120 -19.44 6.37 17.58
CA ALA A 120 -18.45 6.38 16.49
C ALA A 120 -18.37 7.75 15.81
N LEU A 121 -19.51 8.42 15.61
CA LEU A 121 -19.57 9.74 14.95
C LEU A 121 -18.98 10.86 15.82
N LYS A 122 -19.18 10.80 17.14
CA LYS A 122 -18.56 11.74 18.10
C LYS A 122 -17.04 11.58 18.13
N TRP A 123 -16.56 10.33 18.22
CA TRP A 123 -15.13 10.02 18.19
C TRP A 123 -14.49 10.48 16.88
N LEU A 124 -15.15 10.23 15.74
CA LEU A 124 -14.64 10.61 14.43
C LEU A 124 -14.48 12.13 14.28
N ARG A 125 -15.45 12.92 14.76
CA ARG A 125 -15.37 14.40 14.72
C ARG A 125 -14.25 14.96 15.59
N GLU A 126 -14.06 14.44 16.81
CA GLU A 126 -12.97 14.88 17.68
C GLU A 126 -11.60 14.58 17.05
N VAL A 127 -11.41 13.37 16.55
CA VAL A 127 -10.16 12.96 15.90
C VAL A 127 -9.90 13.78 14.64
N MET A 128 -10.91 14.05 13.81
CA MET A 128 -10.75 14.81 12.58
C MET A 128 -10.26 16.24 12.84
N SER A 129 -10.77 16.91 13.88
CA SER A 129 -10.34 18.27 14.23
C SER A 129 -8.85 18.37 14.60
N LEU A 130 -8.31 17.35 15.26
CA LEU A 130 -6.89 17.26 15.62
C LEU A 130 -6.03 16.77 14.45
N ARG A 131 -6.56 15.88 13.62
CA ARG A 131 -5.84 15.24 12.51
C ARG A 131 -5.61 16.18 11.33
N LEU A 132 -6.56 17.08 11.05
CA LEU A 132 -6.43 18.10 10.00
C LEU A 132 -5.18 18.98 10.19
N SER A 133 -4.88 19.35 11.45
CA SER A 133 -3.69 20.13 11.79
C SER A 133 -2.39 19.36 11.53
N GLY A 134 -2.35 18.06 11.83
CA GLY A 134 -1.19 17.20 11.59
C GLY A 134 -0.98 16.83 10.12
N GLU A 135 -2.06 16.57 9.37
CA GLU A 135 -2.00 16.22 7.94
C GLU A 135 -1.52 17.40 7.09
N LEU A 136 -1.94 18.63 7.39
CA LEU A 136 -1.44 19.84 6.73
C LEU A 136 0.09 19.98 6.87
N VAL A 137 0.63 19.69 8.06
CA VAL A 137 2.08 19.73 8.31
C VAL A 137 2.81 18.60 7.58
N GLY A 138 2.25 17.38 7.59
CA GLY A 138 2.83 16.23 6.89
C GLY A 138 2.85 16.41 5.37
N MET A 139 1.76 16.90 4.78
CA MET A 139 1.69 17.25 3.36
C MET A 139 2.67 18.37 3.01
N ALA A 140 2.76 19.42 3.84
CA ALA A 140 3.69 20.51 3.60
C ALA A 140 5.16 20.04 3.60
N LEU A 141 5.54 19.16 4.53
CA LEU A 141 6.87 18.57 4.59
C LEU A 141 7.15 17.65 3.41
N LEU A 142 6.18 16.81 3.01
CA LEU A 142 6.31 15.92 1.85
C LEU A 142 6.41 16.69 0.53
N VAL A 143 5.59 17.72 0.33
CA VAL A 143 5.68 18.59 -0.86
C VAL A 143 7.03 19.31 -0.88
N SER A 144 7.51 19.77 0.28
CA SER A 144 8.83 20.38 0.39
C SER A 144 9.96 19.39 0.06
N TRP A 145 9.87 18.15 0.55
CA TRP A 145 10.86 17.10 0.31
C TRP A 145 10.83 16.57 -1.13
N PHE A 146 9.65 16.39 -1.72
CA PHE A 146 9.51 16.00 -3.12
C PHE A 146 10.02 17.10 -4.06
N ARG A 147 9.71 18.37 -3.78
CA ARG A 147 10.34 19.51 -4.48
C ARG A 147 11.85 19.51 -4.32
N ALA A 148 12.37 19.17 -3.14
CA ALA A 148 13.81 19.09 -2.91
C ALA A 148 14.46 17.95 -3.72
N LEU A 149 13.77 16.82 -3.90
CA LEU A 149 14.24 15.73 -4.75
C LEU A 149 14.23 16.10 -6.24
N ASP A 150 13.18 16.74 -6.72
CA ASP A 150 13.14 17.25 -8.10
C ASP A 150 14.24 18.29 -8.34
N MET A 151 14.51 19.17 -7.35
CA MET A 151 15.63 20.12 -7.45
C MET A 151 17.00 19.42 -7.48
N CYS A 152 17.16 18.31 -6.76
CA CYS A 152 18.38 17.53 -6.80
C CYS A 152 18.57 16.80 -8.14
N GLY A 153 17.46 16.32 -8.74
CA GLY A 153 17.44 15.72 -10.07
C GLY A 153 17.75 16.74 -11.18
N GLU A 154 17.16 17.93 -11.12
CA GLU A 154 17.38 18.97 -12.13
C GLU A 154 18.79 19.60 -12.04
N SER A 155 19.34 19.77 -10.83
CA SER A 155 20.72 20.24 -10.64
C SER A 155 21.74 19.22 -11.15
N ALA A 156 21.55 17.93 -10.84
CA ALA A 156 22.43 16.86 -11.32
C ALA A 156 22.35 16.67 -12.86
N TYR A 157 21.17 16.87 -13.45
CA TYR A 157 20.98 16.82 -14.91
C TYR A 157 21.64 18.01 -15.64
N LYS A 158 21.49 19.23 -15.12
CA LYS A 158 22.13 20.44 -15.68
C LYS A 158 23.66 20.35 -15.61
N ASP A 159 24.22 19.84 -14.51
CA ASP A 159 25.66 19.65 -14.36
C ASP A 159 26.21 18.58 -15.31
N SER A 160 25.42 17.54 -15.61
CA SER A 160 25.82 16.50 -16.57
C SER A 160 25.80 16.99 -18.02
N ILE A 161 24.89 17.90 -18.38
CA ILE A 161 24.87 18.54 -19.72
C ILE A 161 26.02 19.55 -19.85
N ALA A 162 26.30 20.32 -18.80
CA ALA A 162 27.38 21.30 -18.81
C ALA A 162 28.76 20.67 -19.09
N ARG A 163 28.98 19.43 -18.62
CA ARG A 163 30.22 18.67 -18.89
C ARG A 163 30.27 17.99 -20.26
N LEU A 164 29.14 17.81 -20.93
CA LEU A 164 29.07 17.22 -22.28
C LEU A 164 29.25 18.26 -23.39
N VAL A 165 29.09 19.55 -23.06
CA VAL A 165 29.17 20.68 -24.00
C VAL A 165 30.50 21.45 -23.90
N SER A 166 31.37 21.11 -22.94
CA SER A 166 32.75 21.61 -22.78
C SER A 166 33.78 20.64 -23.36
#